data_AF-A0A2T2TQS8-F1
#
_entry.id   AF-A0A2T2TQS8-F1
#
_cell.length_a   1.000
_cell.length_b   1.000
_cell.length_c   1.000
_cell.angle_alpha   90.00
_cell.angle_beta   90.00
_cell.angle_gamma   90.00
#
_symmetry.space_group_name_H-M   'P 1'
#
loop_
_entity.id
_entity.type
_entity.pdbx_description
1 polymer ?
#
loop_
_entity_poly.entity_id
_entity_poly.type
_entity_poly.pdbx_seq_one_letter_code
_entity_poly.pdbx_strand_id
1 'polypeptide(L)'
;MPRTTTIIDYGIGNLRSIEKALDHIGAAPVRTDDSDKIAGAERLVLPGVGAFGACISEIRRRGLEAPIREAADGGTPLLGVCVGMQL
;
A
#
# COMPACT_ATOMS: atom_id res chain seq x y z
N MET A 1 5.36 8.04 -19.79
CA MET A 1 4.13 8.17 -19.01
C MET A 1 4.51 8.19 -17.54
N PRO A 2 3.97 9.09 -16.70
CA PRO A 2 4.18 9.00 -15.25
C PRO A 2 3.66 7.65 -14.78
N ARG A 3 4.40 7.06 -13.86
CA ARG A 3 4.33 5.65 -13.54
C ARG A 3 3.58 5.57 -12.20
N THR A 4 2.33 5.12 -12.23
CA THR A 4 1.39 5.19 -11.10
C THR A 4 1.91 4.46 -9.88
N THR A 5 1.63 4.98 -8.69
CA THR A 5 2.00 4.36 -7.41
C THR A 5 0.76 4.13 -6.56
N THR A 6 0.44 2.86 -6.30
CA THR A 6 -0.75 2.49 -5.53
C THR A 6 -0.43 2.52 -4.03
N ILE A 7 -1.21 3.26 -3.25
CA ILE A 7 -1.13 3.30 -1.79
C ILE A 7 -2.25 2.42 -1.23
N ILE A 8 -1.89 1.42 -0.44
CA ILE A 8 -2.83 0.49 0.18
C ILE A 8 -3.53 1.19 1.36
N ASP A 9 -4.85 1.42 1.23
CA ASP A 9 -5.67 2.08 2.24
C ASP A 9 -6.49 1.09 3.06
N TYR A 10 -5.86 0.47 4.05
CA TYR A 10 -6.58 -0.33 5.03
C TYR A 10 -7.06 0.51 6.23
N GLY A 11 -7.10 1.84 6.10
CA GLY A 11 -7.56 2.77 7.16
C GLY A 11 -6.53 3.10 8.24
N ILE A 12 -5.31 2.56 8.18
CA ILE A 12 -4.24 2.84 9.14
C ILE A 12 -2.99 3.32 8.40
N GLY A 13 -2.40 4.43 8.87
CA GLY A 13 -1.21 5.02 8.29
C GLY A 13 -1.35 6.52 8.06
N ASN A 14 -0.24 7.17 7.72
CA ASN A 14 -0.23 8.58 7.35
C ASN A 14 -0.43 8.75 5.82
N LEU A 15 -1.61 8.37 5.34
CA LEU A 15 -1.95 8.28 3.91
C LEU A 15 -1.77 9.64 3.21
N ARG A 16 -2.27 10.73 3.81
CA ARG A 16 -2.21 12.07 3.22
C ARG A 16 -0.79 12.58 3.02
N SER A 17 0.13 12.32 3.95
CA SER A 17 1.54 12.74 3.77
C SER A 17 2.23 11.92 2.68
N ILE A 18 1.94 10.62 2.58
CA ILE A 18 2.48 9.75 1.54
C ILE A 18 1.96 10.17 0.16
N GLU A 19 0.66 10.42 0.03
CA GLU A 19 0.05 10.97 -1.19
C GLU A 19 0.76 12.24 -1.64
N LYS A 20 0.91 13.23 -0.73
CA LYS A 20 1.62 14.48 -1.04
C LYS A 20 3.07 14.27 -1.46
N ALA A 21 3.79 13.36 -0.80
CA ALA A 21 5.17 13.07 -1.14
C ALA A 21 5.30 12.44 -2.54
N LEU A 22 4.41 11.51 -2.88
CA LEU A 22 4.35 10.87 -4.19
C LEU A 22 3.92 11.86 -5.29
N ASP A 23 2.94 12.72 -5.01
CA ASP A 23 2.54 13.82 -5.91
C ASP A 23 3.71 14.76 -6.19
N HIS A 24 4.44 15.16 -5.14
CA HIS A 24 5.55 16.09 -5.25
C HIS A 24 6.68 15.58 -6.18
N ILE A 25 6.90 14.26 -6.20
CA ILE A 25 7.91 13.63 -7.07
C ILE A 25 7.34 13.16 -8.41
N GLY A 26 6.06 13.45 -8.71
CA GLY A 26 5.41 13.09 -9.97
C GLY A 26 5.09 11.59 -10.12
N ALA A 27 4.90 10.87 -9.00
CA ALA A 27 4.65 9.43 -8.99
C ALA A 27 3.16 9.03 -9.10
N ALA A 28 2.27 9.99 -9.41
CA ALA A 28 0.84 9.79 -9.65
C ALA A 28 0.18 8.80 -8.64
N PRO A 29 0.08 9.18 -7.36
CA PRO A 29 -0.46 8.32 -6.31
C PRO A 29 -1.93 7.97 -6.57
N VAL A 30 -2.27 6.71 -6.37
CA VAL A 30 -3.65 6.22 -6.33
C VAL A 30 -3.86 5.49 -5.03
N ARG A 31 -4.75 6.00 -4.19
CA ARG A 31 -5.12 5.34 -2.94
C ARG A 31 -6.30 4.40 -3.16
N THR A 32 -6.22 3.18 -2.65
CA THR A 32 -7.26 2.16 -2.85
C THR A 32 -7.24 1.08 -1.78
N ASP A 33 -8.41 0.52 -1.52
CA ASP A 33 -8.64 -0.73 -0.77
C ASP A 33 -9.30 -1.81 -1.63
N ASP A 34 -9.38 -1.58 -2.95
CA ASP A 34 -9.84 -2.55 -3.94
C ASP A 34 -8.76 -3.60 -4.24
N SER A 35 -9.10 -4.88 -4.03
CA SER A 35 -8.18 -6.00 -4.20
C SER A 35 -7.63 -6.13 -5.63
N ASP A 36 -8.46 -5.93 -6.64
CA ASP A 36 -8.06 -6.08 -8.04
C ASP A 36 -7.06 -5.00 -8.44
N LYS A 37 -7.26 -3.76 -7.96
CA LYS A 37 -6.32 -2.65 -8.18
C LYS A 37 -4.99 -2.86 -7.46
N ILE A 38 -4.98 -3.52 -6.31
CA ILE A 38 -3.75 -3.83 -5.57
C ILE A 38 -2.97 -4.94 -6.27
N ALA A 39 -3.64 -6.03 -6.65
CA ALA A 39 -3.02 -7.15 -7.36
C ALA A 39 -2.43 -6.72 -8.72
N GLY A 40 -3.11 -5.81 -9.43
CA GLY A 40 -2.67 -5.28 -10.72
C GLY A 40 -1.78 -4.03 -10.68
N ALA A 41 -1.28 -3.62 -9.50
CA ALA A 41 -0.53 -2.38 -9.37
C ALA A 41 0.86 -2.43 -10.03
N GLU A 42 1.30 -1.30 -10.62
CA GLU A 42 2.66 -1.16 -11.15
C GLU A 42 3.72 -0.99 -10.04
N ARG A 43 3.32 -0.38 -8.93
CA ARG A 43 4.10 -0.14 -7.70
C ARG A 43 3.15 -0.08 -6.52
N LEU A 44 3.60 -0.55 -5.37
CA LEU A 44 2.85 -0.53 -4.14
C LEU A 44 3.57 0.24 -3.04
N VAL A 45 2.79 0.95 -2.23
CA VAL A 45 3.20 1.47 -0.93
C VAL A 45 2.27 0.87 0.12
N LEU A 46 2.88 0.14 1.07
CA LEU A 46 2.21 -0.38 2.26
C LEU A 46 2.52 0.54 3.44
N PRO A 47 1.63 1.47 3.81
CA PRO A 47 1.82 2.29 4.99
C PRO A 47 1.52 1.51 6.28
N GLY A 48 2.01 1.98 7.42
CA GLY A 48 1.53 1.51 8.72
C GLY A 48 2.11 2.30 9.88
N VAL A 49 1.31 2.53 10.93
CA VAL A 49 1.73 3.22 12.16
C VAL A 49 1.07 2.54 13.36
N GLY A 50 1.67 2.69 14.55
CA GLY A 50 1.10 2.15 15.79
C GLY A 50 1.40 0.67 16.00
N ALA A 51 0.39 -0.10 16.41
CA ALA A 51 0.58 -1.49 16.80
C ALA A 51 0.55 -2.45 15.61
N PHE A 52 1.58 -3.29 15.50
CA PHE A 52 1.70 -4.33 14.47
C PHE A 52 0.44 -5.22 14.38
N GLY A 53 -0.01 -5.74 15.54
CA GLY A 53 -1.18 -6.63 15.61
C GLY A 53 -2.46 -5.99 15.07
N ALA A 54 -2.66 -4.69 15.33
CA ALA A 54 -3.82 -3.97 14.80
C ALA A 54 -3.73 -3.80 13.27
N CYS A 55 -2.55 -3.51 12.74
CA CYS A 55 -2.35 -3.34 11.30
C CYS A 55 -2.59 -4.64 10.53
N ILE A 56 -1.94 -5.75 10.93
CA ILE A 56 -2.11 -7.03 10.23
C ILE A 56 -3.54 -7.56 10.34
N SER A 57 -4.21 -7.35 11.49
CA SER A 57 -5.59 -7.76 11.69
C SER A 57 -6.54 -7.00 10.76
N GLU A 58 -6.32 -5.70 10.57
CA GLU A 58 -7.16 -4.88 9.69
C GLU A 58 -6.95 -5.22 8.21
N ILE A 59 -5.70 -5.47 7.79
CA ILE A 59 -5.39 -5.97 6.43
C ILE A 59 -6.13 -7.28 6.15
N ARG A 60 -6.06 -8.23 7.09
CA ARG A 60 -6.75 -9.53 6.98
C ARG A 60 -8.27 -9.38 6.98
N ARG A 61 -8.81 -8.54 7.87
CA ARG A 61 -10.25 -8.28 7.98
C ARG A 61 -10.83 -7.72 6.67
N ARG A 62 -10.05 -6.91 5.94
CA ARG A 62 -10.42 -6.35 4.64
C ARG A 62 -10.13 -7.26 3.46
N GLY A 63 -9.53 -8.44 3.68
CA GLY A 63 -9.17 -9.37 2.61
C GLY A 63 -8.01 -8.87 1.73
N LEU A 64 -7.16 -7.99 2.25
CA LEU A 64 -6.08 -7.37 1.48
C LEU A 64 -4.76 -8.15 1.54
N GLU A 65 -4.62 -9.14 2.42
CA GLU A 65 -3.38 -9.91 2.52
C GLU A 65 -3.05 -10.66 1.23
N ALA A 66 -4.05 -11.32 0.62
CA ALA A 66 -3.87 -12.06 -0.62
C ALA A 66 -3.42 -11.17 -1.80
N PRO A 67 -4.13 -10.08 -2.17
CA PRO A 67 -3.72 -9.25 -3.31
C PRO A 67 -2.38 -8.55 -3.09
N ILE A 68 -2.02 -8.20 -1.85
CA ILE A 68 -0.69 -7.63 -1.54
C ILE A 68 0.41 -8.67 -1.80
N ARG A 69 0.21 -9.92 -1.35
CA ARG A 69 1.16 -11.01 -1.58
C ARG A 69 1.27 -11.35 -3.05
N GLU A 70 0.14 -11.48 -3.76
CA GLU A 70 0.11 -11.78 -5.19
C GLU A 70 0.90 -10.75 -6.00
N ALA A 71 0.73 -9.46 -5.72
CA ALA A 71 1.51 -8.41 -6.38
C ALA A 71 3.01 -8.50 -6.05
N ALA A 72 3.36 -8.66 -4.77
CA ALA A 72 4.75 -8.72 -4.33
C ALA A 72 5.48 -9.95 -4.89
N ASP A 73 4.87 -11.13 -4.81
CA ASP A 73 5.39 -12.38 -5.35
C ASP A 73 5.48 -12.34 -6.89
N GLY A 74 4.60 -11.58 -7.54
CA GLY A 74 4.64 -11.26 -8.97
C GLY A 74 5.76 -10.30 -9.38
N GLY A 75 6.54 -9.77 -8.42
CA GLY A 75 7.66 -8.87 -8.66
C GLY A 75 7.28 -7.38 -8.73
N THR A 76 6.06 -7.01 -8.35
CA THR A 76 5.67 -5.60 -8.22
C THR A 76 6.52 -4.93 -7.14
N PRO A 77 7.23 -3.82 -7.44
CA PRO A 77 7.99 -3.10 -6.44
C PRO A 77 7.09 -2.62 -5.30
N LEU A 78 7.40 -3.05 -4.08
CA LEU A 78 6.65 -2.73 -2.86
C LEU A 78 7.53 -1.98 -1.87
N LEU A 79 7.04 -0.84 -1.38
CA LEU A 79 7.66 -0.04 -0.33
C LEU A 79 6.82 -0.11 0.94
N GLY A 80 7.34 -0.78 1.97
CA GLY A 80 6.78 -0.74 3.32
C GLY A 80 7.24 0.51 4.09
N VAL A 81 6.32 1.21 4.76
CA VAL A 81 6.64 2.41 5.56
C VAL A 81 6.30 2.19 7.02
N CYS A 82 7.31 2.31 7.90
CA CYS A 82 7.21 2.11 9.35
C CYS A 82 6.67 0.71 9.68
N VAL A 83 5.47 0.60 10.27
CA VAL A 83 4.87 -0.72 10.55
C VAL A 83 4.62 -1.47 9.24
N GLY A 84 4.36 -0.77 8.14
CA GLY A 84 4.22 -1.38 6.82
C GLY A 84 5.47 -2.10 6.31
N MET A 85 6.66 -1.80 6.84
CA MET A 85 7.89 -2.56 6.56
C MET A 85 8.00 -3.85 7.39
N GLN A 86 7.29 -3.91 8.53
CA GLN A 86 7.30 -5.07 9.42
C GLN A 86 6.27 -6.13 8.99
N LEU A 87 5.20 -5.70 8.30
CA LEU A 87 4.10 -6.52 7.79
C LEU A 87 4.54 -7.37 6.59
#